data_AF-A0A0N4UTD3-F1
#
_entry.id   AF-A0A0N4UTD3-F1
#
_cell.length_a   1.000
_cell.length_b   1.000
_cell.length_c   1.000
_cell.angle_alpha   90.00
_cell.angle_beta   90.00
_cell.angle_gamma   90.00
#
_symmetry.space_group_name_H-M   'P 1'
#
loop_
_entity.id
_entity.type
_entity.pdbx_description
1 polymer ?
#
loop_
_entity_poly.entity_id
_entity_poly.type
_entity_poly.pdbx_seq_one_letter_code
_entity_poly.pdbx_strand_id
1 'polypeptide(L)'
;MIMKFVSVYFDVNNGAVNNMSLISFCAYLLDPATLMFGPWISFRQFRDSLEEGALKDVVADGFRGLVILLISFVFAFFSTCATEVLFPDFWFLTAFGTAQSFRFSHYFVGALSHGIMIISGSDCGYISRWWRVEFPRSLVDVVVSWDLPMHRFLRKYVFGEVRHKGAGFAVFVTYVVSSLLHGINFQLSAILLSLGLHTFVETSNSV
;
A
#
# COMPACT_ATOMS: atom_id res chain seq x y z
N MET A 1 0.33 3.13 -11.56
CA MET A 1 1.25 3.12 -12.73
C MET A 1 2.59 3.83 -12.49
N ILE A 2 2.62 5.09 -12.00
CA ILE A 2 3.89 5.84 -11.82
C ILE A 2 4.92 5.07 -10.99
N MET A 3 4.51 4.50 -9.85
CA MET A 3 5.39 3.68 -9.00
C MET A 3 6.02 2.50 -9.76
N LYS A 4 5.25 1.83 -10.63
CA LYS A 4 5.74 0.73 -11.46
C LYS A 4 6.81 1.20 -12.45
N PHE A 5 6.52 2.30 -13.15
CA PHE A 5 7.46 2.91 -14.10
C PHE A 5 8.78 3.28 -13.43
N VAL A 6 8.71 4.02 -12.31
CA VAL A 6 9.88 4.42 -11.53
C VAL A 6 10.65 3.21 -11.00
N SER A 7 9.95 2.18 -10.50
CA SER A 7 10.61 0.97 -10.00
C SER A 7 11.40 0.23 -11.07
N VAL A 8 10.85 0.13 -12.29
CA VAL A 8 11.55 -0.50 -13.42
C VAL A 8 12.75 0.33 -13.84
N TYR A 9 12.63 1.66 -13.91
CA TYR A 9 13.74 2.54 -14.24
C TYR A 9 14.93 2.34 -13.30
N PHE A 10 14.69 2.35 -11.98
CA PHE A 10 15.74 2.11 -11.00
C PHE A 10 16.29 0.68 -11.02
N ASP A 11 15.43 -0.33 -11.17
CA ASP A 11 15.88 -1.73 -11.22
C ASP A 11 16.74 -2.01 -12.47
N VAL A 12 16.48 -1.34 -13.60
CA VAL A 12 17.34 -1.40 -14.80
C VAL A 12 18.65 -0.65 -14.57
N ASN A 13 18.60 0.57 -14.03
CA ASN A 13 19.80 1.37 -13.77
C ASN A 13 20.76 0.70 -12.77
N ASN A 14 20.21 0.01 -11.76
CA ASN A 14 20.99 -0.69 -10.74
C ASN A 14 21.41 -2.11 -11.19
N GLY A 15 21.12 -2.51 -12.44
CA GLY A 15 21.47 -3.83 -12.99
C GLY A 15 20.71 -5.01 -12.38
N ALA A 16 19.62 -4.76 -11.66
CA ALA A 16 18.78 -5.80 -11.06
C ALA A 16 17.89 -6.50 -12.10
N VAL A 17 17.60 -5.82 -13.22
CA VAL A 17 16.87 -6.37 -14.37
C VAL A 17 17.68 -6.13 -15.64
N ASN A 18 18.20 -7.19 -16.22
CA ASN A 18 18.94 -7.16 -17.48
C ASN A 18 18.02 -7.62 -18.62
N ASN A 19 18.04 -6.92 -19.76
CA ASN A 19 17.29 -7.25 -20.99
C ASN A 19 15.77 -7.34 -20.82
N MET A 20 15.11 -6.24 -20.44
CA MET A 20 13.65 -6.15 -20.45
C MET A 20 13.12 -5.94 -21.87
N SER A 21 12.24 -6.83 -22.34
CA SER A 21 11.53 -6.62 -23.61
C SER A 21 10.41 -5.58 -23.46
N LEU A 22 10.07 -4.88 -24.55
CA LEU A 22 8.95 -3.92 -24.56
C LEU A 22 7.62 -4.61 -24.22
N ILE A 23 7.45 -5.87 -24.64
CA ILE A 23 6.23 -6.65 -24.36
C ILE A 23 6.13 -6.95 -22.86
N SER A 24 7.21 -7.39 -22.22
CA SER A 24 7.24 -7.66 -20.77
C SER A 24 7.00 -6.39 -19.96
N PHE A 25 7.52 -5.25 -20.43
CA PHE A 25 7.26 -3.94 -19.82
C PHE A 25 5.78 -3.54 -19.92
N CYS A 26 5.19 -3.63 -21.11
CA CYS A 26 3.78 -3.32 -21.32
C CYS A 26 2.86 -4.27 -20.54
N ALA A 27 3.17 -5.57 -20.51
CA ALA A 27 2.44 -6.57 -19.74
C ALA A 27 2.47 -6.25 -18.23
N TYR A 28 3.63 -5.87 -17.70
CA TYR A 28 3.76 -5.44 -16.31
C TYR A 28 2.98 -4.15 -16.01
N LEU A 29 3.02 -3.16 -16.90
CA LEU A 29 2.31 -1.90 -16.68
C LEU A 29 0.79 -2.04 -16.79
N LEU A 30 0.31 -2.87 -17.72
CA LEU A 30 -1.10 -3.06 -18.06
C LEU A 30 -1.73 -4.30 -17.39
N ASP A 31 -1.02 -4.94 -16.46
CA ASP A 31 -1.55 -6.06 -15.70
C ASP A 31 -2.90 -5.69 -15.04
N PRO A 32 -4.00 -6.37 -15.40
CA PRO A 32 -5.35 -5.99 -14.98
C PRO A 32 -5.54 -6.08 -13.46
N ALA A 33 -4.84 -7.00 -12.79
CA ALA A 33 -4.92 -7.16 -11.35
C ALA A 33 -4.35 -5.95 -10.58
N THR A 34 -3.47 -5.17 -11.22
CA THR A 34 -2.73 -4.07 -10.58
C THR A 34 -2.91 -2.71 -11.27
N LEU A 35 -3.80 -2.59 -12.26
CA LEU A 35 -3.98 -1.36 -13.05
C LEU A 35 -4.88 -0.31 -12.39
N MET A 36 -6.13 -0.65 -12.04
CA MET A 36 -7.13 0.35 -11.60
C MET A 36 -7.08 0.66 -10.10
N PHE A 37 -7.00 -0.36 -9.26
CA PHE A 37 -6.98 -0.22 -7.79
C PHE A 37 -6.03 -1.19 -7.10
N GLY A 38 -5.17 -1.87 -7.87
CA GLY A 38 -4.29 -2.85 -7.29
C GLY A 38 -3.01 -2.26 -6.73
N PRO A 39 -2.37 -3.00 -5.83
CA PRO A 39 -1.16 -2.56 -5.14
C PRO A 39 0.01 -2.42 -6.10
N TRP A 40 1.02 -1.64 -5.68
CA TRP A 40 2.32 -1.72 -6.32
C TRP A 40 2.97 -3.08 -6.02
N ILE A 41 3.38 -3.77 -7.07
CA ILE A 41 4.21 -4.98 -7.02
C ILE A 41 5.51 -4.72 -7.77
N SER A 42 6.61 -5.34 -7.34
CA SER A 42 7.89 -5.23 -8.08
C SER A 42 7.83 -5.99 -9.41
N PHE A 43 8.66 -5.60 -10.38
CA PHE A 43 8.75 -6.33 -11.66
C PHE A 43 9.13 -7.80 -11.47
N ARG A 44 9.97 -8.10 -10.46
CA ARG A 44 10.34 -9.46 -10.11
C ARG A 44 9.11 -10.28 -9.67
N GLN A 45 8.29 -9.74 -8.75
CA GLN A 45 7.06 -10.43 -8.31
C GLN A 45 6.09 -10.66 -9.46
N PHE A 46 5.97 -9.71 -10.39
CA PHE A 46 5.16 -9.90 -11.60
C PHE A 46 5.69 -11.04 -12.47
N ARG A 47 7.01 -11.11 -12.69
CA ARG A 47 7.61 -12.19 -13.46
C ARG A 47 7.44 -13.55 -12.77
N ASP A 48 7.65 -13.59 -11.46
CA ASP A 48 7.49 -14.79 -10.65
C ASP A 48 6.01 -15.28 -10.69
N SER A 49 5.02 -14.38 -10.83
CA SER A 49 3.61 -14.77 -11.02
C SER A 49 3.25 -15.31 -12.41
N LEU A 50 4.15 -15.20 -13.39
CA LEU A 50 3.97 -15.82 -14.71
C LEU A 50 4.50 -17.27 -14.73
N GLU A 51 5.26 -17.68 -13.72
CA GLU A 51 5.77 -19.04 -13.62
C GLU A 51 4.63 -20.00 -13.18
N GLU A 52 4.55 -21.17 -13.81
CA GLU A 52 3.48 -22.13 -13.53
C GLU A 52 3.63 -22.71 -12.11
N GLY A 53 2.67 -22.39 -11.24
CA GLY A 53 2.55 -22.98 -9.92
C GLY A 53 1.96 -24.40 -9.95
N ALA A 54 2.21 -25.18 -8.91
CA ALA A 54 1.55 -26.48 -8.77
C ALA A 54 0.03 -26.29 -8.60
N LEU A 55 -0.79 -27.18 -9.17
CA LEU A 55 -2.25 -27.10 -9.07
C LEU A 55 -2.76 -26.98 -7.62
N LYS A 56 -2.06 -27.61 -6.66
CA LYS A 56 -2.39 -27.52 -5.23
C LYS A 56 -2.25 -26.09 -4.70
N ASP A 57 -1.21 -25.37 -5.12
CA ASP A 57 -0.95 -24.00 -4.69
C ASP A 57 -1.99 -23.06 -5.30
N VAL A 58 -2.30 -23.24 -6.60
CA VAL A 58 -3.35 -22.46 -7.28
C VAL A 58 -4.72 -22.63 -6.61
N VAL A 59 -5.10 -23.85 -6.23
CA VAL A 59 -6.39 -24.10 -5.54
C VAL A 59 -6.38 -23.49 -4.14
N ALA A 60 -5.27 -23.62 -3.41
CA ALA A 60 -5.13 -23.04 -2.07
C ALA A 60 -5.20 -21.50 -2.11
N ASP A 61 -4.50 -20.89 -3.07
CA ASP A 61 -4.53 -19.44 -3.31
C ASP A 61 -5.90 -18.97 -3.76
N GLY A 62 -6.58 -19.72 -4.64
CA GLY A 62 -7.97 -19.43 -5.03
C GLY A 62 -8.92 -19.39 -3.83
N PHE A 63 -8.81 -20.37 -2.91
CA PHE A 63 -9.61 -20.38 -1.68
C PHE A 63 -9.24 -19.23 -0.75
N ARG A 64 -7.94 -18.96 -0.55
CA ARG A 64 -7.44 -17.84 0.26
C ARG A 64 -7.93 -16.50 -0.28
N GLY A 65 -7.85 -16.29 -1.58
CA GLY A 65 -8.35 -15.10 -2.26
C GLY A 65 -9.85 -14.92 -2.07
N LEU A 66 -10.64 -15.99 -2.21
CA LEU A 66 -12.08 -15.96 -1.96
C LEU A 66 -12.41 -15.55 -0.51
N VAL A 67 -11.72 -16.10 0.48
CA VAL A 67 -11.91 -15.71 1.89
C VAL A 67 -11.60 -14.22 2.11
N ILE A 68 -10.52 -13.72 1.51
CA ILE A 68 -10.15 -12.30 1.59
C ILE A 68 -11.20 -11.41 0.92
N LEU A 69 -11.75 -11.84 -0.22
CA LEU A 69 -12.86 -11.13 -0.88
C LEU A 69 -14.09 -11.05 0.03
N LEU A 70 -14.46 -12.14 0.70
CA LEU A 70 -15.57 -12.13 1.66
C LEU A 70 -15.32 -11.15 2.82
N ILE A 71 -14.09 -11.13 3.36
CA ILE A 71 -13.68 -10.15 4.38
C ILE A 71 -13.78 -8.71 3.85
N SER A 72 -13.44 -8.48 2.58
CA SER A 72 -13.57 -7.14 1.97
C SER A 72 -15.01 -6.61 2.04
N PHE A 73 -16.01 -7.46 1.78
CA PHE A 73 -17.41 -7.07 1.86
C PHE A 73 -17.86 -6.77 3.30
N VAL A 74 -17.26 -7.41 4.31
CA VAL A 74 -17.48 -7.03 5.71
C VAL A 74 -16.98 -5.61 5.96
N PHE A 75 -15.78 -5.25 5.47
CA PHE A 75 -15.28 -3.88 5.59
C PHE A 75 -16.16 -2.86 4.86
N ALA A 76 -16.69 -3.21 3.67
CA ALA A 76 -17.63 -2.36 2.94
C ALA A 76 -18.93 -2.12 3.73
N PHE A 77 -19.46 -3.17 4.37
CA PHE A 77 -20.63 -3.06 5.23
C PHE A 77 -20.39 -2.11 6.42
N PHE A 78 -19.24 -2.23 7.09
CA PHE A 78 -18.89 -1.32 8.19
C PHE A 78 -18.69 0.13 7.71
N SER A 79 -18.05 0.30 6.55
CA SER A 79 -17.80 1.61 5.94
C SER A 79 -19.08 2.36 5.63
N THR A 80 -20.12 1.69 5.13
CA THR A 80 -21.31 2.36 4.61
C THR A 80 -22.50 2.28 5.57
N CYS A 81 -22.74 1.12 6.19
CA CYS A 81 -24.00 0.87 6.90
C CYS A 81 -23.85 0.96 8.42
N ALA A 82 -22.74 0.44 8.98
CA ALA A 82 -22.61 0.32 10.44
C ALA A 82 -22.29 1.65 11.12
N THR A 83 -21.63 2.57 10.41
CA THR A 83 -21.13 3.83 11.00
C THR A 83 -22.27 4.72 11.50
N GLU A 84 -23.35 4.87 10.71
CA GLU A 84 -24.49 5.70 11.10
C GLU A 84 -25.29 5.12 12.29
N VAL A 85 -25.30 3.78 12.41
CA VAL A 85 -26.02 3.09 13.49
C VAL A 85 -25.22 3.07 14.80
N LEU A 86 -23.89 2.94 14.71
CA LEU A 86 -23.01 2.79 15.87
C LEU A 86 -22.64 4.12 16.55
N PHE A 87 -22.66 5.23 15.81
CA PHE A 87 -22.21 6.55 16.29
C PHE A 87 -23.36 7.57 16.25
N PRO A 88 -24.20 7.65 17.32
CA PRO A 88 -25.34 8.56 17.37
C PRO A 88 -24.92 10.05 17.43
N ASP A 89 -25.90 10.95 17.31
CA ASP A 89 -25.82 12.42 17.13
C ASP A 89 -25.05 13.18 18.24
N PHE A 90 -23.75 12.92 18.35
CA PHE A 90 -22.81 13.70 19.12
C PHE A 90 -21.65 14.07 18.22
N TRP A 91 -21.32 15.37 18.13
CA TRP A 91 -20.37 15.89 17.15
C TRP A 91 -19.03 15.14 17.10
N PHE A 92 -18.51 14.69 18.25
CA PHE A 92 -17.26 13.93 18.33
C PHE A 92 -17.44 12.49 17.84
N LEU A 93 -18.54 11.82 18.19
CA LEU A 93 -18.82 10.45 17.73
C LEU A 93 -19.10 10.44 16.22
N THR A 94 -19.79 11.44 15.70
CA THR A 94 -20.00 11.61 14.26
C THR A 94 -18.67 11.83 13.53
N ALA A 95 -17.76 12.65 14.09
CA ALA A 95 -16.43 12.86 13.52
C ALA A 95 -15.59 11.56 13.56
N PHE A 96 -15.63 10.83 14.68
CA PHE A 96 -14.95 9.54 14.82
C PHE A 96 -15.52 8.50 13.83
N GLY A 97 -16.84 8.41 13.73
CA GLY A 97 -17.53 7.55 12.77
C GLY A 97 -17.13 7.86 11.34
N THR A 98 -17.11 9.14 10.96
CA THR A 98 -16.63 9.60 9.64
C THR A 98 -15.17 9.20 9.38
N ALA A 99 -14.29 9.35 10.38
CA ALA A 99 -12.91 8.92 10.25
C ALA A 99 -12.81 7.37 10.16
N GLN A 100 -13.67 6.65 10.86
CA GLN A 100 -13.69 5.19 10.83
C GLN A 100 -14.23 4.65 9.50
N SER A 101 -15.30 5.23 8.94
CA SER A 101 -15.80 4.84 7.62
C SER A 101 -14.74 5.04 6.54
N PHE A 102 -13.97 6.14 6.58
CA PHE A 102 -12.84 6.34 5.69
C PHE A 102 -11.79 5.22 5.78
N ARG A 103 -11.40 4.81 7.01
CA ARG A 103 -10.43 3.72 7.22
C ARG A 103 -10.96 2.37 6.74
N PHE A 104 -12.22 2.06 7.03
CA PHE A 104 -12.86 0.82 6.59
C PHE A 104 -13.04 0.77 5.07
N SER A 105 -13.29 1.91 4.41
CA SER A 105 -13.31 2.00 2.95
C SER A 105 -11.96 1.64 2.33
N HIS A 106 -10.86 2.08 2.97
CA HIS A 106 -9.49 1.72 2.56
C HIS A 106 -9.20 0.24 2.79
N TYR A 107 -9.63 -0.33 3.94
CA TYR A 107 -9.50 -1.77 4.19
C TYR A 107 -10.29 -2.61 3.19
N PHE A 108 -11.49 -2.15 2.79
CA PHE A 108 -12.28 -2.78 1.75
C PHE A 108 -11.52 -2.84 0.43
N VAL A 109 -11.09 -1.68 -0.09
CA VAL A 109 -10.36 -1.62 -1.37
C VAL A 109 -9.06 -2.43 -1.30
N GLY A 110 -8.32 -2.33 -0.20
CA GLY A 110 -7.09 -3.10 0.00
C GLY A 110 -7.32 -4.62 0.07
N ALA A 111 -8.35 -5.08 0.78
CA ALA A 111 -8.69 -6.49 0.83
C ALA A 111 -9.21 -6.99 -0.52
N LEU A 112 -10.05 -6.22 -1.21
CA LEU A 112 -10.57 -6.55 -2.53
C LEU A 112 -9.43 -6.74 -3.54
N SER A 113 -8.53 -5.77 -3.62
CA SER A 113 -7.37 -5.83 -4.52
C SER A 113 -6.42 -6.99 -4.17
N HIS A 114 -6.21 -7.27 -2.89
CA HIS A 114 -5.40 -8.41 -2.45
C HIS A 114 -6.04 -9.74 -2.86
N GLY A 115 -7.35 -9.89 -2.68
CA GLY A 115 -8.09 -11.08 -3.08
C GLY A 115 -8.06 -11.32 -4.59
N ILE A 116 -8.30 -10.29 -5.40
CA ILE A 116 -8.25 -10.36 -6.87
C ILE A 116 -6.85 -10.77 -7.35
N MET A 117 -5.81 -10.20 -6.75
CA MET A 117 -4.43 -10.42 -7.16
C MET A 117 -3.96 -11.84 -6.80
N ILE A 118 -4.33 -12.37 -5.62
CA ILE A 118 -4.08 -13.78 -5.27
C ILE A 118 -4.78 -14.72 -6.26
N ILE A 119 -6.06 -14.45 -6.59
CA ILE A 119 -6.81 -15.24 -7.58
C ILE A 119 -6.17 -15.17 -8.97
N SER A 120 -5.52 -14.05 -9.28
CA SER A 120 -4.77 -13.85 -10.53
C SER A 120 -3.38 -14.52 -10.53
N GLY A 121 -3.00 -15.20 -9.44
CA GLY A 121 -1.73 -15.93 -9.33
C GLY A 121 -0.56 -15.09 -8.81
N SER A 122 -0.80 -13.89 -8.27
CA SER A 122 0.26 -13.03 -7.73
C SER A 122 0.01 -12.70 -6.25
N ASP A 123 1.00 -12.90 -5.37
CA ASP A 123 0.91 -12.50 -3.96
C ASP A 123 1.86 -11.32 -3.67
N CYS A 124 1.29 -10.14 -3.38
CA CYS A 124 2.03 -8.97 -2.92
C CYS A 124 2.15 -8.88 -1.39
N GLY A 125 1.55 -9.84 -0.68
CA GLY A 125 1.27 -9.77 0.75
C GLY A 125 0.15 -8.80 1.07
N TYR A 126 -0.03 -8.54 2.37
CA TYR A 126 -1.04 -7.60 2.86
C TYR A 126 -0.84 -6.20 2.28
N ILE A 127 -1.93 -5.58 1.81
CA ILE A 127 -1.95 -4.17 1.39
C ILE A 127 -1.99 -3.25 2.61
N SER A 128 -2.92 -3.52 3.53
CA SER A 128 -3.07 -2.80 4.80
C SER A 128 -3.20 -3.79 5.95
N ARG A 129 -2.54 -3.52 7.08
CA ARG A 129 -2.69 -4.31 8.31
C ARG A 129 -3.68 -3.61 9.23
N TRP A 130 -4.96 -3.80 8.96
CA TRP A 130 -6.07 -3.13 9.65
C TRP A 130 -5.93 -3.19 11.19
N TRP A 131 -5.54 -4.33 11.76
CA TRP A 131 -5.40 -4.47 13.22
C TRP A 131 -4.31 -3.57 13.82
N ARG A 132 -3.23 -3.27 13.09
CA ARG A 132 -2.17 -2.36 13.53
C ARG A 132 -2.53 -0.90 13.34
N VAL A 133 -3.44 -0.61 12.41
CA VAL A 133 -3.96 0.74 12.20
C VAL A 133 -5.01 1.07 13.28
N GLU A 134 -5.86 0.10 13.65
CA GLU A 134 -6.85 0.27 14.72
C GLU A 134 -6.25 0.21 16.13
N PHE A 135 -5.25 -0.65 16.34
CA PHE A 135 -4.58 -0.82 17.63
C PHE A 135 -3.06 -0.57 17.51
N PRO A 136 -2.64 0.66 17.18
CA PRO A 136 -1.23 0.96 16.98
C PRO A 136 -0.45 1.03 18.28
N ARG A 137 0.81 0.57 18.24
CA ARG A 137 1.78 0.84 19.32
C ARG A 137 2.42 2.21 19.20
N SER A 138 2.56 2.71 17.97
CA SER A 138 3.08 4.03 17.67
C SER A 138 2.56 4.55 16.33
N LEU A 139 2.77 5.85 16.09
CA LEU A 139 2.31 6.52 14.88
C LEU A 139 3.07 6.02 13.63
N VAL A 140 4.35 5.67 13.77
CA VAL A 140 5.09 4.98 12.69
C VAL A 140 4.40 3.67 12.29
N ASP A 141 3.91 2.87 13.25
CA ASP A 141 3.24 1.60 12.94
C ASP A 141 1.93 1.82 12.17
N VAL A 142 1.20 2.92 12.45
CA VAL A 142 0.02 3.35 11.68
C VAL A 142 0.41 3.66 10.24
N VAL A 143 1.38 4.55 10.03
CA VAL A 143 1.77 5.02 8.69
C VAL A 143 2.29 3.89 7.82
N VAL A 144 3.11 3.00 8.40
CA VAL A 144 3.65 1.83 7.69
C VAL A 144 2.55 0.81 7.39
N SER A 145 1.63 0.60 8.32
CA SER A 145 0.58 -0.41 8.17
C SER A 145 -0.61 0.05 7.34
N TRP A 146 -0.72 1.35 7.06
CA TRP A 146 -1.76 1.94 6.22
C TRP A 146 -1.69 1.44 4.78
N ASP A 147 -0.52 1.53 4.14
CA ASP A 147 -0.26 1.10 2.76
C ASP A 147 1.15 0.50 2.64
N LEU A 148 1.24 -0.82 2.80
CA LEU A 148 2.48 -1.59 2.73
C LEU A 148 3.12 -1.59 1.33
N PRO A 149 2.38 -1.75 0.21
CA PRO A 149 2.92 -1.57 -1.13
C PRO A 149 3.61 -0.23 -1.34
N MET A 150 2.94 0.89 -1.02
CA MET A 150 3.52 2.23 -1.12
C MET A 150 4.72 2.38 -0.20
N HIS A 151 4.62 1.92 1.05
CA HIS A 151 5.73 1.97 1.99
C HIS A 151 6.97 1.21 1.49
N ARG A 152 6.80 0.00 0.94
CA ARG A 152 7.90 -0.79 0.37
C ARG A 152 8.51 -0.10 -0.85
N PHE A 153 7.69 0.47 -1.73
CA PHE A 153 8.15 1.26 -2.87
C PHE A 153 9.00 2.46 -2.40
N LEU A 154 8.45 3.29 -1.52
CA LEU A 154 9.12 4.48 -0.99
C LEU A 154 10.42 4.12 -0.26
N ARG A 155 10.40 3.07 0.57
CA ARG A 155 11.59 2.61 1.29
C ARG A 155 12.70 2.15 0.35
N LYS A 156 12.35 1.42 -0.72
CA LYS A 156 13.32 0.86 -1.67
C LYS A 156 13.85 1.92 -2.63
N TYR A 157 12.97 2.66 -3.31
CA TYR A 157 13.34 3.50 -4.46
C TYR A 157 13.50 4.99 -4.14
N VAL A 158 13.09 5.44 -2.94
CA VAL A 158 13.24 6.85 -2.53
C VAL A 158 14.17 6.96 -1.33
N PHE A 159 13.80 6.33 -0.21
CA PHE A 159 14.60 6.38 1.01
C PHE A 159 15.99 5.76 0.80
N GLY A 160 16.05 4.56 0.22
CA GLY A 160 17.32 3.85 -0.04
C GLY A 160 18.29 4.66 -0.91
N GLU A 161 17.78 5.25 -1.99
CA GLU A 161 18.56 6.08 -2.92
C GLU A 161 19.07 7.37 -2.28
N VAL A 162 18.29 8.00 -1.39
CA VAL A 162 18.64 9.28 -0.76
C VAL A 162 19.39 9.10 0.58
N ARG A 163 19.41 7.89 1.15
CA ARG A 163 19.99 7.60 2.47
C ARG A 163 21.44 8.07 2.63
N HIS A 164 22.23 8.05 1.56
CA HIS A 164 23.62 8.50 1.57
C HIS A 164 23.79 9.98 1.95
N LYS A 165 22.73 10.81 1.85
CA LYS A 165 22.71 12.23 2.24
C LYS A 165 22.30 12.48 3.70
N GLY A 166 22.03 11.41 4.46
CA GLY A 166 21.63 11.48 5.87
C GLY A 166 20.19 11.03 6.12
N ALA A 167 19.96 10.42 7.29
CA ALA A 167 18.68 9.79 7.62
C ALA A 167 17.51 10.78 7.68
N GLY A 168 17.68 11.93 8.33
CA GLY A 168 16.63 12.94 8.43
C GLY A 168 16.22 13.53 7.08
N PHE A 169 17.21 13.83 6.24
CA PHE A 169 16.95 14.31 4.87
C PHE A 169 16.25 13.24 4.03
N ALA A 170 16.65 11.97 4.14
CA ALA A 170 15.99 10.86 3.46
C ALA A 170 14.53 10.67 3.91
N VAL A 171 14.24 10.80 5.21
CA VAL A 171 12.85 10.78 5.72
C VAL A 171 12.06 11.95 5.12
N PHE A 172 12.58 13.17 5.18
CA PHE A 172 11.91 14.35 4.62
C PHE A 172 11.57 14.17 3.13
N VAL A 173 12.56 13.79 2.31
CA VAL A 173 12.35 13.55 0.87
C VAL A 173 11.33 12.43 0.63
N THR A 174 11.37 11.37 1.44
CA THR A 174 10.40 10.26 1.32
C THR A 174 8.97 10.73 1.52
N TYR A 175 8.70 11.58 2.52
CA TYR A 175 7.37 12.11 2.77
C TYR A 175 6.95 13.17 1.75
N VAL A 176 7.88 13.97 1.23
CA VAL A 176 7.60 14.88 0.10
C VAL A 176 7.17 14.08 -1.12
N VAL A 177 7.90 13.03 -1.51
CA VAL A 177 7.53 12.17 -2.64
C VAL A 177 6.20 11.45 -2.37
N SER A 178 5.99 10.95 -1.14
CA SER A 178 4.70 10.35 -0.73
C SER A 178 3.53 11.32 -0.91
N SER A 179 3.69 12.59 -0.50
CA SER A 179 2.64 13.61 -0.69
C SER A 179 2.35 13.90 -2.15
N LEU A 180 3.39 14.00 -3.00
CA LEU A 180 3.22 14.23 -4.43
C LEU A 180 2.49 13.06 -5.12
N LEU A 181 2.73 11.83 -4.69
CA LEU A 181 2.03 10.64 -5.20
C LEU A 181 0.55 10.60 -4.81
N HIS A 182 0.15 11.24 -3.71
CA HIS A 182 -1.26 11.41 -3.32
C HIS A 182 -1.92 12.61 -4.02
N GLY A 183 -1.20 13.32 -4.88
CA GLY A 183 -1.68 14.48 -5.64
C GLY A 183 -1.38 15.81 -4.94
N ILE A 184 -1.61 16.91 -5.66
CA ILE A 184 -1.37 18.28 -5.16
C ILE A 184 -2.57 18.74 -4.32
N ASN A 185 -2.81 18.05 -3.20
CA ASN A 185 -3.77 18.48 -2.20
C ASN A 185 -3.01 18.99 -0.98
N PHE A 186 -3.18 20.29 -0.67
CA PHE A 186 -2.51 20.92 0.45
C PHE A 186 -2.82 20.25 1.79
N GLN A 187 -4.08 19.84 2.02
CA GLN A 187 -4.49 19.19 3.28
C GLN A 187 -3.77 17.85 3.47
N LEU A 188 -3.77 16.99 2.43
CA LEU A 188 -3.08 15.70 2.48
C LEU A 188 -1.56 15.88 2.57
N SER A 189 -1.00 16.85 1.86
CA SER A 189 0.44 17.15 1.89
C SER A 189 0.88 17.61 3.28
N ALA A 190 0.11 18.50 3.92
CA ALA A 190 0.40 18.96 5.28
C ALA A 190 0.34 17.82 6.30
N ILE A 191 -0.65 16.91 6.19
CA ILE A 191 -0.77 15.74 7.06
C ILE A 191 0.42 14.79 6.86
N LEU A 192 0.78 14.46 5.61
CA LEU A 192 1.89 13.55 5.35
C LEU A 192 3.23 14.14 5.79
N LEU A 193 3.45 15.44 5.60
CA LEU A 193 4.67 16.11 6.06
C LEU A 193 4.75 16.19 7.58
N SER A 194 3.63 16.43 8.28
CA SER A 194 3.61 16.41 9.75
C SER A 194 3.88 15.02 10.31
N LEU A 195 3.31 13.97 9.70
CA LEU A 195 3.65 12.57 10.00
C LEU A 195 5.15 12.31 9.79
N GLY A 196 5.74 12.86 8.72
CA GLY A 196 7.18 12.79 8.48
C GLY A 196 8.01 13.34 9.63
N LEU A 197 7.64 14.50 10.17
CA LEU A 197 8.29 15.08 11.36
C LEU A 197 8.13 14.17 12.59
N HIS A 198 6.93 13.65 12.84
CA HIS A 198 6.70 12.71 13.95
C HIS A 198 7.57 11.45 13.83
N THR A 199 7.65 10.87 12.64
CA THR A 199 8.49 9.67 12.42
C THR A 199 9.97 9.96 12.55
N PHE A 200 10.43 11.16 12.16
CA PHE A 200 11.81 11.58 12.39
C PHE A 200 12.12 11.70 13.88
N VAL A 201 11.24 12.32 14.68
CA VAL A 201 11.41 12.45 16.13
C VAL A 201 11.38 11.09 16.83
N GLU A 202 10.45 10.21 16.44
CA GLU A 202 10.35 8.86 17.02
C GLU A 202 11.62 8.03 16.73
N THR A 203 12.14 8.13 15.50
CA THR A 203 13.36 7.40 15.12
C THR A 203 14.64 8.01 15.70
N SER A 204 14.71 9.33 15.92
CA SER A 204 15.85 9.98 16.56
C SER A 204 15.95 9.70 18.06
N ASN A 205 14.82 9.48 18.73
CA ASN A 205 14.76 9.19 20.17
C ASN A 205 14.95 7.69 20.50
N SER A 206 15.05 6.84 19.49
CA SER A 206 15.21 5.39 19.62
C SER A 206 16.67 4.91 19.50
N VAL A 207 17.63 5.85 19.44
CA VAL A 207 19.09 5.64 19.36
C VAL A 207 19.72 6.16 20.64
#